data_AF-A0A645BWZ3-F1
#
_entry.id   AF-A0A645BWZ3-F1
#
_cell.length_a   1.000
_cell.length_b   1.000
_cell.length_c   1.000
_cell.angle_alpha   90.00
_cell.angle_beta   90.00
_cell.angle_gamma   90.00
#
_symmetry.space_group_name_H-M   'P 1'
#
loop_
_entity.id
_entity.type
_entity.pdbx_description
1 polymer ?
#
loop_
_entity_poly.entity_id
_entity_poly.type
_entity_poly.pdbx_seq_one_letter_code
_entity_poly.pdbx_strand_id
1 'polypeptide(L)' 'MVGKPIRRGEQIGLMGNTGRSRGPHLHYEVIYRNRPVNPVNYFSRDIEAEDFNKFISQN' A
#
# COMPACT_ATOMS: atom_id res chain seq x y z
N MET A 1 2.75 -8.47 -14.92
CA MET A 1 3.30 -7.73 -16.08
C MET A 1 3.95 -6.47 -15.56
N VAL A 2 5.22 -6.25 -15.90
CA VAL A 2 5.91 -5.01 -15.57
C VAL A 2 5.34 -3.89 -16.45
N GLY A 3 5.05 -2.72 -15.86
CA GLY A 3 4.55 -1.56 -16.58
C GLY A 3 3.04 -1.52 -16.82
N LYS A 4 2.26 -2.50 -16.33
CA LYS A 4 0.79 -2.43 -16.39
C LYS A 4 0.30 -1.35 -15.41
N PRO A 5 -0.49 -0.35 -15.85
CA PRO A 5 -1.16 0.56 -14.93
C PRO A 5 -2.20 -0.20 -14.11
N ILE A 6 -2.27 0.10 -12.82
CA ILE A 6 -3.20 -0.51 -11.87
C ILE A 6 -4.13 0.57 -11.29
N ARG A 7 -5.38 0.20 -11.01
CA ARG A 7 -6.33 1.08 -10.34
C ARG A 7 -6.44 0.75 -8.85
N ARG A 8 -6.80 1.73 -8.03
CA ARG A 8 -7.10 1.48 -6.61
C ARG A 8 -8.22 0.44 -6.51
N GLY A 9 -8.03 -0.57 -5.67
CA GLY A 9 -8.97 -1.68 -5.48
C GLY A 9 -8.81 -2.83 -6.49
N GLU A 10 -7.93 -2.72 -7.47
CA GLU A 10 -7.63 -3.81 -8.40
C GLU A 10 -6.92 -4.97 -7.66
N GLN A 11 -7.39 -6.19 -7.88
CA GLN A 11 -6.76 -7.38 -7.32
C GLN A 11 -5.44 -7.67 -8.06
N ILE A 12 -4.33 -7.64 -7.32
CA ILE A 12 -2.98 -7.85 -7.87
C ILE A 12 -2.31 -9.15 -7.37
N GLY A 13 -2.98 -9.92 -6.52
CA GLY A 13 -2.43 -11.15 -5.96
C GLY A 13 -3.38 -11.86 -5.01
N LEU A 14 -2.89 -12.98 -4.47
CA LEU A 14 -3.54 -13.77 -3.43
C LEU A 14 -2.64 -13.79 -2.18
N MET A 15 -3.23 -13.96 -1.00
CA MET A 15 -2.48 -14.18 0.24
C MET A 15 -1.63 -15.45 0.13
N GLY A 16 -0.47 -15.47 0.78
CA GLY A 16 0.39 -16.63 0.83
C GLY A 16 1.14 -16.74 2.16
N ASN A 17 2.16 -17.60 2.15
CA ASN A 17 3.05 -17.83 3.29
C ASN A 17 4.50 -18.07 2.82
N THR A 18 4.88 -17.52 1.68
CA THR A 18 6.23 -17.69 1.10
C THR A 18 7.25 -16.79 1.80
N GLY A 19 8.53 -17.20 1.82
CA GLY A 19 9.62 -16.42 2.41
C GLY A 19 9.67 -16.53 3.93
N ARG A 20 10.12 -15.46 4.61
CA ARG A 20 10.28 -15.44 6.06
C ARG A 20 8.96 -15.08 6.74
N SER A 21 8.11 -16.07 6.98
CA SER A 21 6.80 -15.92 7.60
C SER A 21 6.54 -17.01 8.63
N ARG A 22 5.73 -16.71 9.66
CA ARG A 22 5.29 -17.68 10.67
C ARG A 22 3.91 -18.28 10.37
N GLY A 23 3.16 -17.70 9.44
CA GLY A 23 1.82 -18.15 9.06
C GLY A 23 1.19 -17.25 8.00
N PRO A 24 0.05 -17.62 7.39
CA PRO A 24 -0.53 -16.88 6.27
C PRO A 24 -0.95 -15.46 6.66
N HIS A 25 -0.35 -14.45 6.02
CA HIS A 25 -0.72 -13.03 6.18
C HIS A 25 -0.20 -12.19 4.99
N LEU A 26 -0.60 -10.93 4.94
CA LEU A 26 -0.06 -9.93 4.01
C LEU A 26 0.87 -8.98 4.76
N HIS A 27 2.11 -8.85 4.28
CA HIS A 27 3.01 -7.78 4.69
C HIS A 27 2.81 -6.57 3.76
N TYR A 28 2.32 -5.46 4.30
CA TYR A 28 2.04 -4.24 3.53
C TYR A 28 2.97 -3.11 3.97
N GLU A 29 3.68 -2.52 3.00
CA GLU A 29 4.62 -1.43 3.23
C GLU A 29 4.26 -0.22 2.37
N VAL A 30 4.51 0.97 2.92
CA VAL A 30 4.44 2.23 2.18
C VAL A 30 5.82 2.87 2.20
N ILE A 31 6.32 3.18 1.00
CA ILE A 31 7.59 3.85 0.80
C ILE A 31 7.31 5.22 0.20
N TYR A 32 7.56 6.27 0.97
CA TYR A 32 7.42 7.66 0.52
C TYR A 32 8.79 8.33 0.54
N ARG A 33 9.19 8.95 -0.58
CA ARG A 33 10.52 9.59 -0.73
C ARG A 33 11.67 8.68 -0.26
N ASN A 34 11.63 7.41 -0.66
CA ASN A 34 12.63 6.39 -0.33
C ASN A 34 12.75 6.05 1.17
N ARG A 35 11.71 6.34 1.96
CA ARG A 35 11.66 6.00 3.40
C ARG A 35 10.43 5.15 3.71
N PRO A 36 10.56 4.06 4.48
CA PRO A 36 9.41 3.36 5.05
C PRO A 36 8.64 4.31 5.97
N VAL A 37 7.32 4.38 5.81
CA VAL A 37 6.43 5.19 6.65
C VAL A 37 5.32 4.32 7.23
N ASN A 38 4.73 4.76 8.34
CA ASN A 38 3.61 4.04 8.95
C ASN A 38 2.41 3.99 7.97
N PRO A 39 1.93 2.81 7.57
CA PRO A 39 0.84 2.67 6.60
C PRO A 39 -0.54 3.12 7.10
N VAL A 40 -0.71 3.42 8.39
CA VAL A 40 -2.03 3.72 8.99
C VAL A 40 -2.80 4.82 8.24
N ASN A 41 -2.07 5.79 7.67
CA ASN A 41 -2.66 6.91 6.93
C ASN A 41 -2.86 6.63 5.42
N TYR A 42 -2.47 5.45 4.93
CA TYR A 42 -2.51 5.05 3.52
C TYR A 42 -3.49 3.91 3.22
N PHE A 43 -4.08 3.31 4.27
CA PHE A 43 -4.84 2.07 4.15
C PHE A 43 -6.36 2.26 3.95
N SER A 44 -6.93 3.39 4.35
CA SER A 44 -8.38 3.57 4.27
C SER A 44 -8.86 3.60 2.82
N ARG A 45 -9.99 2.93 2.53
CA ARG A 45 -10.65 2.93 1.21
C ARG A 45 -11.41 4.23 0.94
N ASP A 46 -11.82 4.90 2.00
CA ASP A 46 -12.73 6.05 1.92
C ASP A 46 -11.99 7.38 1.90
N ILE A 47 -10.66 7.36 1.92
CA ILE A 47 -9.85 8.57 1.69
C ILE A 47 -10.00 8.97 0.22
N GLU A 48 -10.53 10.16 -0.03
CA GLU A 48 -10.57 10.76 -1.36
C GLU A 48 -9.17 11.18 -1.83
N ALA A 49 -8.96 11.24 -3.14
CA ALA A 49 -7.65 11.55 -3.72
C ALA A 49 -7.11 12.92 -3.25
N GLU A 50 -8.00 13.90 -3.04
CA GLU A 50 -7.63 15.22 -2.57
C GLU A 50 -7.12 15.20 -1.12
N ASP A 51 -7.81 14.46 -0.26
CA ASP A 51 -7.44 14.33 1.16
C ASP A 51 -6.13 13.56 1.32
N PHE A 52 -5.91 12.57 0.47
CA PHE A 52 -4.63 11.89 0.37
C PHE A 52 -3.49 12.85 0.02
N ASN A 53 -3.70 13.71 -0.98
CA ASN A 53 -2.70 14.69 -1.43
C ASN A 53 -2.37 15.71 -0.33
N LYS A 54 -3.39 16.16 0.42
CA LYS A 54 -3.19 17.03 1.58
C LYS A 54 -2.31 16.34 2.63
N PHE A 55 -2.61 15.08 2.96
CA PHE A 55 -1.86 14.30 3.93
C PHE A 55 -0.38 14.13 3.55
N ILE A 56 -0.08 13.73 2.32
CA ILE A 56 1.31 13.50 1.88
C ILE A 56 2.12 14.79 1.72
N SER A 57 1.46 15.94 1.51
CA SER A 57 2.14 17.24 1.39
C SER A 57 2.63 17.77 2.73
N GLN A 58 2.05 17.31 3.85
CA GLN A 58 2.44 17.73 5.21
C GLN A 58 3.55 16.85 5.81
N ASN A 59 4.02 15.83 5.08
CA ASN A 59 5.10 14.89 5.43
C ASN A 59 6.29 14.99 4.46
#